data_AF-A0A5P0ZS16-F1
#
_entry.id   AF-A0A5P0ZS16-F1
#
_cell.length_a   1.000
_cell.length_b   1.000
_cell.length_c   1.000
_cell.angle_alpha   90.00
_cell.angle_beta   90.00
_cell.angle_gamma   90.00
#
_symmetry.space_group_name_H-M   'P 1'
#
loop_
_entity.id
_entity.type
_entity.pdbx_description
1 polymer ?
#
loop_
_entity_poly.entity_id
_entity_poly.type
_entity_poly.pdbx_seq_one_letter_code
_entity_poly.pdbx_strand_id
1 'polypeptide(L)'
;YSPTEQQKITRAVKDLRTIMAVKQVIQTQYQEVLRRAFPNGNFNELPMIKQEQAYTAVMYYDPVLKPCQAEAIEQWQANPPQVFSPQEHQQGLAYLSGQLSLDQLENHHLQRVLKHDGTKQLFFGECKADPTIKNSQIEKIQKQLKGQQAKDDQYRKVNIGHYQPLNYKPVSPSYYLKTAFSNAIMTALYARDEDYERQKQARGLKETEWEMTKKQRQHQTRNRHEDGGMYL
;
A
#
# COMPACT_ATOMS: atom_id res chain seq x y z
N TYR A 1 -15.70 3.06 -43.46
CA TYR A 1 -14.29 3.11 -43.04
C TYR A 1 -13.41 2.82 -44.24
N SER A 2 -12.41 3.66 -44.47
CA SER A 2 -11.34 3.39 -45.44
C SER A 2 -10.48 2.20 -44.99
N PRO A 3 -9.76 1.53 -45.90
CA PRO A 3 -8.85 0.44 -45.55
C PRO A 3 -7.81 0.84 -44.48
N THR A 4 -7.36 2.08 -44.52
CA THR A 4 -6.42 2.67 -43.55
C THR A 4 -7.04 2.85 -42.16
N GLU A 5 -8.31 3.24 -42.08
CA GLU A 5 -9.06 3.31 -40.82
C GLU A 5 -9.32 1.92 -40.23
N GLN A 6 -9.68 0.95 -41.06
CA GLN A 6 -9.87 -0.44 -40.63
C GLN A 6 -8.59 -1.07 -40.07
N GLN A 7 -7.44 -0.78 -40.68
CA GLN A 7 -6.14 -1.23 -40.16
C GLN A 7 -5.80 -0.59 -38.81
N LYS A 8 -6.06 0.72 -38.64
CA LYS A 8 -5.86 1.42 -37.35
C LYS A 8 -6.74 0.83 -36.24
N ILE A 9 -8.02 0.59 -36.53
CA ILE A 9 -8.97 -0.03 -35.59
C ILE A 9 -8.50 -1.44 -35.21
N THR A 10 -8.10 -2.25 -36.20
CA THR A 10 -7.64 -3.63 -35.97
C THR A 10 -6.41 -3.69 -35.06
N ARG A 11 -5.44 -2.77 -35.27
CA ARG A 11 -4.26 -2.65 -34.40
C ARG A 11 -4.63 -2.23 -32.98
N ALA A 12 -5.45 -1.20 -32.83
CA ALA A 12 -5.90 -0.75 -31.52
C ALA A 12 -6.65 -1.85 -30.74
N VAL A 13 -7.50 -2.64 -31.41
CA VAL A 13 -8.19 -3.78 -30.78
C VAL A 13 -7.21 -4.87 -30.34
N LYS A 14 -6.17 -5.15 -31.13
CA LYS A 14 -5.12 -6.11 -30.77
C LYS A 14 -4.30 -5.64 -29.56
N ASP A 15 -3.97 -4.35 -29.51
CA ASP A 15 -3.24 -3.75 -28.40
C ASP A 15 -4.07 -3.80 -27.11
N LEU A 16 -5.37 -3.47 -27.19
CA LEU A 16 -6.29 -3.59 -26.06
C LEU A 16 -6.39 -5.03 -25.53
N ARG A 17 -6.50 -6.04 -26.42
CA ARG A 17 -6.51 -7.45 -26.01
C ARG A 17 -5.21 -7.85 -25.31
N THR A 18 -4.08 -7.35 -25.78
CA THR A 18 -2.77 -7.60 -25.16
C THR A 18 -2.71 -6.97 -23.77
N ILE A 19 -3.15 -5.73 -23.61
CA ILE A 19 -3.23 -5.04 -22.31
C ILE A 19 -4.14 -5.80 -21.34
N MET A 20 -5.31 -6.27 -21.81
CA MET A 20 -6.22 -7.07 -20.99
C MET A 20 -5.58 -8.39 -20.54
N ALA A 21 -4.87 -9.09 -21.42
CA ALA A 21 -4.18 -10.33 -21.07
C ALA A 21 -3.07 -10.09 -20.03
N VAL A 22 -2.25 -9.05 -20.21
CA VAL A 22 -1.22 -8.67 -19.23
C VAL A 22 -1.84 -8.30 -17.88
N LYS A 23 -2.92 -7.53 -17.88
CA LYS A 23 -3.66 -7.16 -16.68
C LYS A 23 -4.17 -8.40 -15.93
N GLN A 24 -4.68 -9.39 -16.66
CA GLN A 24 -5.15 -10.65 -16.09
C GLN A 24 -4.01 -11.43 -15.44
N VAL A 25 -2.86 -11.55 -16.11
CA VAL A 25 -1.67 -12.23 -15.56
C VAL A 25 -1.21 -11.56 -14.27
N ILE A 26 -1.12 -10.22 -14.24
CA ILE A 26 -0.75 -9.46 -13.05
C ILE A 26 -1.75 -9.68 -11.92
N GLN A 27 -3.05 -9.63 -12.23
CA GLN A 27 -4.10 -9.87 -11.24
C GLN A 27 -4.00 -11.28 -10.65
N THR A 28 -3.76 -12.31 -11.47
CA THR A 28 -3.53 -13.67 -10.99
C THR A 28 -2.33 -13.74 -10.07
N GLN A 29 -1.20 -13.09 -10.40
CA GLN A 29 -0.02 -13.07 -9.53
C GLN A 29 -0.31 -12.42 -8.17
N TYR A 30 -1.04 -11.29 -8.14
CA TYR A 30 -1.44 -10.66 -6.89
C TYR A 30 -2.32 -11.59 -6.05
N GLN A 31 -3.32 -12.21 -6.66
CA GLN A 31 -4.23 -13.13 -5.97
C GLN A 31 -3.50 -14.36 -5.42
N GLU A 32 -2.52 -14.92 -6.13
CA GLU A 32 -1.75 -16.07 -5.65
C GLU A 32 -0.98 -15.75 -4.37
N VAL A 33 -0.37 -14.56 -4.30
CA VAL A 33 0.32 -14.09 -3.09
C VAL A 33 -0.68 -13.78 -1.98
N LEU A 34 -1.75 -13.05 -2.29
CA LEU A 34 -2.76 -12.67 -1.31
C LEU A 34 -3.52 -13.86 -0.73
N ARG A 35 -3.76 -14.93 -1.51
CA ARG A 35 -4.37 -16.18 -1.01
C ARG A 35 -3.49 -16.91 0.01
N ARG A 36 -2.16 -16.80 -0.11
CA ARG A 36 -1.24 -17.39 0.88
C ARG A 36 -1.23 -16.59 2.18
N ALA A 37 -1.18 -15.26 2.07
CA ALA A 37 -1.20 -14.37 3.22
C ALA A 37 -2.58 -14.30 3.90
N PHE A 38 -3.67 -14.40 3.14
CA PHE A 38 -5.04 -14.32 3.64
C PHE A 38 -5.91 -15.46 3.05
N PRO A 39 -5.78 -16.69 3.56
CA PRO A 39 -6.47 -17.87 3.00
C PRO A 39 -8.01 -17.76 2.98
N ASN A 40 -8.57 -16.99 3.92
CA ASN A 40 -10.01 -16.80 4.08
C ASN A 40 -10.56 -15.61 3.27
N GLY A 41 -9.73 -14.96 2.45
CA GLY A 41 -10.10 -13.75 1.72
C GLY A 41 -10.93 -13.99 0.46
N ASN A 42 -11.77 -12.99 0.12
CA ASN A 42 -12.47 -12.87 -1.15
C ASN A 42 -11.90 -11.71 -1.98
N PHE A 43 -10.93 -11.99 -2.84
CA PHE A 43 -10.24 -10.97 -3.64
C PHE A 43 -10.94 -10.63 -4.97
N ASN A 44 -11.95 -11.40 -5.38
CA ASN A 44 -12.59 -11.22 -6.69
C ASN A 44 -13.36 -9.90 -6.78
N GLU A 45 -13.83 -9.41 -5.64
CA GLU A 45 -14.59 -8.16 -5.53
C GLU A 45 -13.70 -6.94 -5.28
N LEU A 46 -12.41 -7.13 -5.00
CA LEU A 46 -11.47 -6.03 -4.79
C LEU A 46 -10.99 -5.45 -6.12
N PRO A 47 -11.05 -4.12 -6.32
CA PRO A 47 -10.43 -3.47 -7.47
C PRO A 47 -8.93 -3.80 -7.55
N MET A 48 -8.39 -3.95 -8.75
CA MET A 48 -6.98 -4.34 -8.96
C MET A 48 -5.98 -3.43 -8.22
N ILE A 49 -6.24 -2.12 -8.15
CA ILE A 49 -5.40 -1.17 -7.41
C ILE A 49 -5.34 -1.51 -5.92
N LYS A 50 -6.46 -1.98 -5.34
CA LYS A 50 -6.51 -2.41 -3.94
C LYS A 50 -5.74 -3.72 -3.73
N GLN A 51 -5.81 -4.63 -4.70
CA GLN A 51 -5.00 -5.85 -4.69
C GLN A 51 -3.51 -5.53 -4.77
N GLU A 52 -3.09 -4.60 -5.65
CA GLU A 52 -1.69 -4.14 -5.73
C GLU A 52 -1.21 -3.53 -4.41
N GLN A 53 -2.05 -2.71 -3.76
CA GLN A 53 -1.72 -2.08 -2.47
C GLN A 53 -1.49 -3.12 -1.37
N ALA A 54 -2.41 -4.08 -1.22
CA ALA A 54 -2.27 -5.16 -0.25
C ALA A 54 -1.07 -6.07 -0.59
N TYR A 55 -0.92 -6.44 -1.87
CA TYR A 55 0.19 -7.24 -2.38
C TYR A 55 1.54 -6.59 -2.04
N THR A 56 1.69 -5.30 -2.32
CA THR A 56 2.93 -4.56 -2.08
C THR A 56 3.26 -4.49 -0.59
N ALA A 57 2.25 -4.29 0.28
CA ALA A 57 2.45 -4.33 1.72
C ALA A 57 2.91 -5.72 2.18
N VAL A 58 2.22 -6.79 1.78
CA VAL A 58 2.59 -8.17 2.13
C VAL A 58 4.01 -8.49 1.65
N MET A 59 4.31 -8.20 0.39
CA MET A 59 5.63 -8.46 -0.18
C MET A 59 6.75 -7.67 0.49
N TYR A 60 6.44 -6.55 1.16
CA TYR A 60 7.41 -5.76 1.91
C TYR A 60 7.63 -6.30 3.33
N TYR A 61 6.55 -6.54 4.08
CA TYR A 61 6.60 -6.87 5.51
C TYR A 61 6.67 -8.36 5.83
N ASP A 62 6.09 -9.23 4.98
CA ASP A 62 6.16 -10.68 5.15
C ASP A 62 6.40 -11.38 3.80
N PRO A 63 7.64 -11.35 3.27
CA PRO A 63 7.96 -12.01 2.01
C PRO A 63 7.90 -13.54 2.08
N VAL A 64 7.74 -14.13 3.27
CA VAL A 64 7.59 -15.58 3.47
C VAL A 64 6.13 -16.01 3.25
N LEU A 65 5.19 -15.05 3.26
CA LEU A 65 3.76 -15.25 3.04
C LEU A 65 3.13 -16.18 4.08
N LYS A 66 3.46 -15.95 5.36
CA LYS A 66 2.76 -16.64 6.44
C LYS A 66 1.30 -16.13 6.47
N PRO A 67 0.32 -16.98 6.82
CA PRO A 67 -1.03 -16.51 7.05
C PRO A 67 -1.03 -15.36 8.08
N CYS A 68 -1.44 -14.17 7.63
CA CYS A 68 -1.49 -12.97 8.44
C CYS A 68 -2.82 -12.94 9.20
N GLN A 69 -2.73 -12.70 10.50
CA GLN A 69 -3.88 -12.47 11.36
C GLN A 69 -4.29 -11.00 11.33
N ALA A 70 -5.58 -10.71 11.55
CA ALA A 70 -6.10 -9.35 11.48
C ALA A 70 -5.40 -8.41 12.48
N GLU A 71 -5.10 -8.91 13.68
CA GLU A 71 -4.40 -8.17 14.73
C GLU A 71 -2.97 -7.80 14.33
N ALA A 72 -2.27 -8.67 13.59
CA ALA A 72 -0.94 -8.37 13.09
C ALA A 72 -0.97 -7.20 12.09
N ILE A 73 -1.98 -7.17 11.22
CA ILE A 73 -2.18 -6.07 10.28
C ILE A 73 -2.51 -4.77 11.02
N GLU A 74 -3.37 -4.82 12.04
CA GLU A 74 -3.69 -3.65 12.86
C GLU A 74 -2.46 -3.12 13.61
N GLN A 75 -1.60 -4.02 14.10
CA GLN A 75 -0.31 -3.63 14.68
C GLN A 75 0.58 -2.94 13.65
N TRP A 76 0.68 -3.45 12.42
CA TRP A 76 1.43 -2.80 11.35
C TRP A 76 0.87 -1.40 11.06
N GLN A 77 -0.45 -1.23 11.01
CA GLN A 77 -1.08 0.08 10.77
C GLN A 77 -0.77 1.10 11.87
N ALA A 78 -0.77 0.64 13.12
CA ALA A 78 -0.49 1.48 14.29
C ALA A 78 1.00 1.82 14.41
N ASN A 79 1.85 0.81 14.31
CA ASN A 79 3.30 0.92 14.40
C ASN A 79 3.96 0.03 13.33
N PRO A 80 4.23 0.57 12.13
CA PRO A 80 4.85 -0.19 11.05
C PRO A 80 6.18 -0.81 11.52
N PRO A 81 6.38 -2.12 11.36
CA PRO A 81 7.61 -2.77 11.79
C PRO A 81 8.78 -2.31 10.89
N GLN A 82 9.96 -2.24 11.49
CA GLN A 82 11.20 -2.07 10.75
C GLN A 82 11.56 -3.39 10.05
N VAL A 83 11.67 -3.37 8.73
CA VAL A 83 11.97 -4.54 7.89
C VAL A 83 13.48 -4.69 7.67
N PHE A 84 14.21 -3.58 7.59
CA PHE A 84 15.63 -3.56 7.30
C PHE A 84 16.42 -2.91 8.43
N SER A 85 17.59 -3.45 8.72
CA SER A 85 18.54 -2.86 9.67
C SER A 85 19.09 -1.51 9.17
N PRO A 86 19.64 -0.66 10.05
CA PRO A 86 20.28 0.59 9.62
C PRO A 86 21.41 0.40 8.60
N GLN A 87 22.15 -0.72 8.69
CA GLN A 87 23.17 -1.06 7.71
C GLN A 87 22.56 -1.35 6.33
N GLU A 88 21.47 -2.11 6.28
CA GLU A 88 20.75 -2.42 5.04
C GLU A 88 20.08 -1.17 4.45
N HIS A 89 19.63 -0.24 5.28
CA HIS A 89 19.19 1.07 4.80
C HIS A 89 20.30 1.82 4.08
N GLN A 90 21.50 1.90 4.67
CA GLN A 90 22.65 2.55 4.03
C GLN A 90 23.03 1.87 2.72
N GLN A 91 23.08 0.53 2.70
CA GLN A 91 23.35 -0.25 1.48
C GLN A 91 22.30 -0.01 0.40
N GLY A 92 21.01 -0.02 0.76
CA GLY A 92 19.93 0.25 -0.18
C GLY A 92 19.97 1.68 -0.74
N LEU A 93 20.26 2.69 0.09
CA LEU A 93 20.45 4.06 -0.37
C LEU A 93 21.71 4.22 -1.24
N ALA A 94 22.79 3.50 -0.94
CA ALA A 94 23.99 3.48 -1.77
C ALA A 94 23.70 2.86 -3.15
N TYR A 95 22.94 1.76 -3.21
CA TYR A 95 22.44 1.21 -4.48
C TYR A 95 21.57 2.22 -5.24
N LEU A 96 20.57 2.82 -4.58
CA LEU A 96 19.65 3.76 -5.23
C LEU A 96 20.33 5.07 -5.70
N SER A 97 21.48 5.42 -5.10
CA SER A 97 22.29 6.56 -5.56
C SER A 97 23.27 6.21 -6.69
N GLY A 98 23.43 4.91 -6.99
CA GLY A 98 24.35 4.39 -8.01
C GLY A 98 25.77 4.11 -7.50
N GLN A 99 25.99 4.11 -6.19
CA GLN A 99 27.28 3.81 -5.56
C GLN A 99 27.56 2.31 -5.41
N LEU A 100 26.50 1.50 -5.33
CA LEU A 100 26.58 0.05 -5.31
C LEU A 100 25.75 -0.55 -6.45
N SER A 101 26.18 -1.71 -6.94
CA SER A 101 25.37 -2.55 -7.83
C SER A 101 24.48 -3.50 -7.01
N LEU A 102 23.45 -4.04 -7.65
CA LEU A 102 22.42 -4.82 -6.97
C LEU A 102 22.94 -6.15 -6.41
N ASP A 103 23.91 -6.75 -7.10
CA ASP A 103 24.59 -7.99 -6.73
C ASP A 103 25.54 -7.83 -5.52
N GLN A 104 25.88 -6.59 -5.16
CA GLN A 104 26.66 -6.28 -3.96
C GLN A 104 25.80 -6.21 -2.68
N LEU A 105 24.47 -6.29 -2.80
CA LEU A 105 23.57 -6.35 -1.66
C LEU A 105 23.43 -7.79 -1.17
N GLU A 106 23.83 -8.09 0.05
CA GLU A 106 23.75 -9.46 0.61
C GLU A 106 22.29 -9.90 0.83
N ASN A 107 21.42 -8.99 1.28
CA ASN A 107 20.03 -9.32 1.56
C ASN A 107 19.19 -9.42 0.27
N HIS A 108 18.77 -10.65 -0.07
CA HIS A 108 17.90 -10.92 -1.22
C HIS A 108 16.52 -10.26 -1.13
N HIS A 109 15.96 -10.09 0.06
CA HIS A 109 14.71 -9.35 0.27
C HIS A 109 14.90 -7.87 -0.07
N LEU A 110 16.00 -7.26 0.40
CA LEU A 110 16.35 -5.90 0.04
C LEU A 110 16.51 -5.74 -1.48
N GLN A 111 17.22 -6.66 -2.14
CA GLN A 111 17.32 -6.64 -3.60
C GLN A 111 15.95 -6.65 -4.29
N ARG A 112 15.03 -7.49 -3.83
CA ARG A 112 13.67 -7.58 -4.39
C ARG A 112 12.89 -6.29 -4.16
N VAL A 113 12.94 -5.74 -2.95
CA VAL A 113 12.29 -4.47 -2.60
C VAL A 113 12.77 -3.33 -3.48
N LEU A 114 14.06 -3.27 -3.79
CA LEU A 114 14.66 -2.21 -4.59
C LEU A 114 14.42 -2.36 -6.11
N LYS A 115 13.98 -3.53 -6.59
CA LYS A 115 13.60 -3.74 -8.00
C LYS A 115 12.23 -3.17 -8.36
N HIS A 116 11.32 -3.05 -7.40
CA HIS A 116 9.93 -2.65 -7.66
C HIS A 116 9.62 -1.27 -7.07
N ASP A 117 8.94 -0.42 -7.84
CA ASP A 117 8.69 0.97 -7.45
C ASP A 117 7.79 1.12 -6.23
N GLY A 118 6.75 0.29 -6.10
CA GLY A 118 5.86 0.29 -4.93
C GLY A 118 6.60 0.00 -3.62
N THR A 119 7.40 -1.07 -3.58
CA THR A 119 8.20 -1.45 -2.41
C THR A 119 9.36 -0.49 -2.16
N LYS A 120 9.95 0.11 -3.20
CA LYS A 120 10.94 1.19 -3.05
C LYS A 120 10.38 2.40 -2.30
N GLN A 121 9.11 2.77 -2.51
CA GLN A 121 8.53 3.89 -1.75
C GLN A 121 8.40 3.56 -0.26
N LEU A 122 8.03 2.34 0.08
CA LEU A 122 8.01 1.87 1.47
C LEU A 122 9.40 1.90 2.10
N PHE A 123 10.41 1.43 1.37
CA PHE A 123 11.81 1.49 1.80
C PHE A 123 12.28 2.92 2.10
N PHE A 124 12.00 3.88 1.21
CA PHE A 124 12.30 5.29 1.48
C PHE A 124 11.55 5.81 2.71
N GLY A 125 10.30 5.38 2.89
CA GLY A 125 9.49 5.73 4.05
C GLY A 125 10.09 5.22 5.36
N GLU A 126 10.59 3.98 5.36
CA GLU A 126 11.29 3.38 6.51
C GLU A 126 12.62 4.08 6.79
N CYS A 127 13.42 4.36 5.76
CA CYS A 127 14.68 5.10 5.89
C CYS A 127 14.49 6.50 6.50
N LYS A 128 13.35 7.16 6.24
CA LYS A 128 13.03 8.48 6.83
C LYS A 128 12.72 8.40 8.33
N ALA A 129 12.34 7.22 8.82
CA ALA A 129 12.11 6.97 10.24
C ALA A 129 13.41 6.54 10.96
N ASP A 130 14.47 6.19 10.22
CA ASP A 130 15.77 5.83 10.78
C ASP A 130 16.53 7.09 11.25
N PRO A 131 16.83 7.22 12.56
CA PRO A 131 17.50 8.40 13.10
C PRO A 131 18.95 8.56 12.63
N THR A 132 19.56 7.50 12.09
CA THR A 132 20.94 7.52 11.60
C THR A 132 21.05 8.09 10.18
N ILE A 133 19.93 8.29 9.49
CA ILE A 133 19.88 8.73 8.09
C ILE A 133 19.38 10.16 8.00
N LYS A 134 20.12 11.00 7.28
CA LYS A 134 19.70 12.38 7.05
C LYS A 134 18.60 12.41 5.98
N ASN A 135 17.45 13.02 6.29
CA ASN A 135 16.35 13.19 5.33
C ASN A 135 16.79 13.87 4.02
N SER A 136 17.73 14.81 4.08
CA SER A 136 18.28 15.49 2.90
C SER A 136 19.02 14.55 1.94
N GLN A 137 19.66 13.49 2.45
CA GLN A 137 20.27 12.45 1.63
C GLN A 137 19.20 11.69 0.84
N ILE A 138 18.12 11.31 1.52
CA ILE A 138 16.99 10.60 0.90
C ILE A 138 16.34 11.46 -0.18
N GLU A 139 16.07 12.73 0.10
CA GLU A 139 15.48 13.66 -0.86
C GLU A 139 16.34 13.86 -2.11
N LYS A 140 17.67 13.94 -1.93
CA LYS A 140 18.61 14.03 -3.06
C LYS A 140 18.51 12.80 -3.98
N ILE A 141 18.50 11.61 -3.38
CA ILE A 141 18.36 10.33 -4.12
C ILE A 141 17.01 10.30 -4.85
N GLN A 142 15.91 10.62 -4.16
CA GLN A 142 14.57 10.66 -4.76
C GLN A 142 14.50 11.65 -5.93
N LYS A 143 15.14 12.81 -5.83
CA LYS A 143 15.20 13.81 -6.92
C LYS A 143 16.01 13.29 -8.11
N GLN A 144 17.14 12.64 -7.86
CA GLN A 144 17.97 12.03 -8.91
C GLN A 144 17.19 10.95 -9.67
N LEU A 145 16.54 10.03 -8.96
CA LEU A 145 15.75 8.95 -9.55
C LEU A 145 14.57 9.49 -10.38
N LYS A 146 13.85 10.50 -9.87
CA LYS A 146 12.79 11.17 -10.64
C LYS A 146 13.32 11.83 -11.91
N GLY A 147 14.51 12.42 -11.86
CA GLY A 147 15.16 13.00 -13.02
C GLY A 147 15.53 11.96 -14.09
N GLN A 148 16.00 10.79 -13.66
CA GLN A 148 16.27 9.66 -14.57
C GLN A 148 14.98 9.12 -15.18
N GLN A 149 13.97 8.86 -14.34
CA GLN A 149 12.66 8.38 -14.80
C GLN A 149 12.02 9.33 -15.81
N ALA A 150 12.09 10.65 -15.59
CA ALA A 150 11.53 11.63 -16.52
C ALA A 150 12.18 11.58 -17.92
N LYS A 151 13.48 11.28 -18.00
CA LYS A 151 14.19 11.11 -19.29
C LYS A 151 13.71 9.85 -20.01
N ASP A 152 13.60 8.74 -19.28
CA ASP A 152 13.11 7.47 -19.84
C ASP A 152 11.65 7.58 -20.28
N ASP A 153 10.82 8.25 -19.48
CA ASP A 153 9.42 8.52 -19.79
C ASP A 153 9.28 9.38 -21.04
N GLN A 154 10.13 10.40 -21.20
CA GLN A 154 10.16 11.22 -22.40
C GLN A 154 10.53 10.39 -23.63
N TYR A 155 11.56 9.53 -23.54
CA TYR A 155 11.92 8.62 -24.62
C TYR A 155 10.76 7.67 -24.97
N ARG A 156 10.12 7.05 -23.97
CA ARG A 156 8.99 6.14 -24.19
C ARG A 156 7.78 6.85 -24.78
N LYS A 157 7.47 8.07 -24.34
CA LYS A 157 6.37 8.87 -24.89
C LYS A 157 6.55 9.19 -26.37
N VAL A 158 7.79 9.37 -26.83
CA VAL A 158 8.10 9.59 -28.25
C VAL A 158 7.98 8.29 -29.06
N ASN A 159 8.39 7.15 -28.49
CA ASN A 159 8.48 5.88 -29.22
C ASN A 159 7.28 4.94 -29.06
N ILE A 160 6.38 5.20 -28.10
CA ILE A 160 5.25 4.36 -27.75
C ILE A 160 3.98 5.22 -27.71
N GLY A 161 3.11 5.06 -28.70
CA GLY A 161 1.97 5.97 -28.94
C GLY A 161 0.92 6.05 -27.81
N HIS A 162 0.89 5.09 -26.90
CA HIS A 162 -0.05 5.04 -25.76
C HIS A 162 0.66 4.94 -24.39
N TYR A 163 1.91 5.39 -24.32
CA TYR A 163 2.64 5.37 -23.04
C TYR A 163 2.05 6.36 -22.03
N GLN A 164 1.83 5.86 -20.82
CA GLN A 164 1.51 6.68 -19.66
C GLN A 164 2.52 6.36 -18.55
N PRO A 165 3.23 7.37 -18.03
CA PRO A 165 4.19 7.15 -16.96
C PRO A 165 3.47 6.80 -15.66
N LEU A 166 3.99 5.80 -14.95
CA LEU A 166 3.52 5.42 -13.62
C LEU A 166 4.37 6.15 -12.57
N ASN A 167 3.79 7.16 -11.94
CA ASN A 167 4.48 7.96 -10.93
C ASN A 167 3.98 7.62 -9.52
N TYR A 168 4.78 6.87 -8.77
CA TYR A 168 4.49 6.61 -7.37
C TYR A 168 4.75 7.86 -6.53
N LYS A 169 3.78 8.22 -5.68
CA LYS A 169 3.93 9.32 -4.74
C LYS A 169 4.74 8.84 -3.53
N PRO A 170 5.61 9.69 -2.95
CA PRO A 170 6.20 9.40 -1.65
C PRO A 170 5.09 9.20 -0.61
N VAL A 171 5.22 8.15 0.19
CA VAL A 171 4.26 7.77 1.23
C VAL A 171 5.01 7.33 2.48
N SER A 172 4.49 7.66 3.65
CA SER A 172 5.00 7.07 4.88
C SER A 172 4.48 5.63 5.02
N PRO A 173 5.24 4.74 5.69
CA PRO A 173 4.81 3.36 5.90
C PRO A 173 3.44 3.24 6.59
N SER A 174 3.21 4.06 7.63
CA SER A 174 1.92 4.07 8.36
C SER A 174 0.75 4.53 7.46
N TYR A 175 0.94 5.59 6.67
CA TYR A 175 -0.10 6.06 5.75
C TYR A 175 -0.41 5.01 4.67
N TYR A 176 0.63 4.37 4.14
CA TYR A 176 0.47 3.32 3.16
C TYR A 176 -0.31 2.14 3.72
N LEU A 177 0.06 1.63 4.90
CA LEU A 177 -0.59 0.49 5.54
C LEU A 177 -2.06 0.77 5.88
N LYS A 178 -2.38 1.98 6.36
CA LYS A 178 -3.79 2.39 6.59
C LYS A 178 -4.60 2.41 5.29
N THR A 179 -3.96 2.72 4.16
CA THR A 179 -4.60 2.75 2.84
C THR A 179 -4.73 1.35 2.23
N ALA A 180 -3.68 0.54 2.35
CA ALA A 180 -3.57 -0.82 1.82
C ALA A 180 -4.41 -1.83 2.60
N PHE A 181 -4.66 -1.55 3.88
CA PHE A 181 -5.48 -2.38 4.77
C PHE A 181 -6.64 -1.58 5.35
N SER A 182 -7.28 -0.72 4.55
CA SER A 182 -8.48 -0.01 5.00
C SER A 182 -9.60 -0.99 5.38
N ASN A 183 -10.59 -0.55 6.17
CA ASN A 183 -11.70 -1.41 6.63
C ASN A 183 -12.39 -2.19 5.49
N ALA A 184 -12.57 -1.56 4.32
CA ALA A 184 -13.15 -2.21 3.15
C ALA A 184 -12.26 -3.34 2.61
N ILE A 185 -10.93 -3.13 2.63
CA ILE A 185 -9.97 -4.15 2.21
C ILE A 185 -9.90 -5.25 3.26
N MET A 186 -9.79 -4.91 4.55
CA MET A 186 -9.78 -5.88 5.66
C MET A 186 -11.00 -6.80 5.61
N THR A 187 -12.19 -6.25 5.37
CA THR A 187 -13.42 -7.06 5.22
C THR A 187 -13.30 -8.06 4.07
N ALA A 188 -12.68 -7.69 2.95
CA ALA A 188 -12.44 -8.61 1.84
C ALA A 188 -11.32 -9.62 2.14
N LEU A 189 -10.24 -9.22 2.82
CA LEU A 189 -9.12 -10.11 3.18
C LEU A 189 -9.52 -11.18 4.19
N TYR A 190 -10.49 -10.89 5.06
CA TYR A 190 -10.98 -11.79 6.11
C TYR A 190 -12.45 -12.19 5.93
N ALA A 191 -12.95 -12.17 4.69
CA ALA A 191 -14.38 -12.32 4.38
C ALA A 191 -15.01 -13.63 4.89
N ARG A 192 -14.20 -14.69 5.06
CA ARG A 192 -14.64 -16.02 5.55
C ARG A 192 -14.02 -16.37 6.90
N ASP A 193 -13.57 -15.37 7.64
CA ASP A 193 -12.91 -15.54 8.92
C ASP A 193 -13.90 -15.24 10.05
N GLU A 194 -14.35 -16.30 10.73
CA GLU A 194 -15.34 -16.19 11.81
C GLU A 194 -14.79 -15.43 13.02
N ASP A 195 -13.48 -15.52 13.28
CA ASP A 195 -12.83 -14.81 14.38
C ASP A 195 -12.79 -13.31 14.11
N TYR A 196 -12.45 -12.92 12.89
CA TYR A 196 -12.49 -11.51 12.48
C TYR A 196 -13.89 -10.90 12.60
N GLU A 197 -14.92 -11.60 12.13
CA GLU A 197 -16.30 -11.11 12.23
C GLU A 197 -16.76 -11.00 13.69
N ARG A 198 -16.43 -11.97 14.55
CA ARG A 198 -16.71 -11.87 15.99
C ARG A 198 -16.03 -10.66 16.62
N GLN A 199 -14.77 -10.41 16.32
CA GLN A 199 -14.03 -9.27 16.86
C GLN A 199 -14.59 -7.93 16.38
N LYS A 200 -14.93 -7.83 15.10
CA LYS A 200 -15.53 -6.64 14.50
C LYS A 200 -16.87 -6.30 15.17
N GLN A 201 -17.72 -7.30 15.40
CA GLN A 201 -18.97 -7.13 16.14
C GLN A 201 -18.73 -6.66 17.58
N ALA A 202 -17.80 -7.30 18.29
CA ALA A 202 -17.46 -6.92 19.67
C ALA A 202 -16.93 -5.48 19.78
N ARG A 203 -16.14 -5.02 18.81
CA ARG A 203 -15.67 -3.62 18.74
C ARG A 203 -16.82 -2.65 18.50
N GLY A 204 -17.72 -2.97 17.56
CA GLY A 204 -18.90 -2.15 17.28
C GLY A 204 -19.82 -2.01 18.50
N LEU A 205 -19.99 -3.09 19.28
CA LEU A 205 -20.73 -3.05 20.54
C LEU A 205 -20.07 -2.11 21.56
N LYS A 206 -18.75 -2.23 21.77
CA LYS A 206 -17.99 -1.35 22.69
C LYS A 206 -18.05 0.12 22.30
N GLU A 207 -17.94 0.45 21.01
CA GLU A 207 -18.07 1.84 20.54
C GLU A 207 -19.47 2.40 20.79
N THR A 208 -20.50 1.58 20.56
CA THR A 208 -21.89 1.95 20.81
C THR A 208 -22.14 2.19 22.30
N GLU A 209 -21.65 1.30 23.18
CA GLU A 209 -21.70 1.46 24.64
C GLU A 209 -20.99 2.74 25.10
N TRP A 210 -19.83 3.04 24.50
CA TRP A 210 -19.08 4.26 24.81
C TRP A 210 -19.85 5.53 24.41
N GLU A 211 -20.41 5.57 23.20
CA GLU A 211 -21.23 6.70 22.74
C GLU A 211 -22.50 6.88 23.59
N MET A 212 -23.15 5.78 24.00
CA MET A 212 -24.29 5.82 24.92
C MET A 212 -23.89 6.40 26.28
N THR A 213 -22.77 5.96 26.85
CA THR A 213 -22.24 6.47 28.12
C THR A 213 -21.88 7.96 28.02
N LYS A 214 -21.26 8.36 26.91
CA LYS A 214 -20.93 9.77 26.63
C LYS A 214 -22.18 10.65 26.54
N LYS A 215 -23.21 10.21 25.82
CA LYS A 215 -24.50 10.91 25.76
C LYS A 215 -25.18 11.00 27.12
N GLN A 216 -25.21 9.92 27.90
CA GLN A 216 -25.76 9.94 29.26
C GLN A 216 -25.05 10.97 30.15
N ARG A 217 -23.72 11.03 30.10
CA ARG A 217 -22.93 12.05 30.84
C ARG A 217 -23.27 13.47 30.39
N GLN A 218 -23.45 13.71 29.08
CA GLN A 218 -23.85 15.00 28.53
C GLN A 218 -25.26 15.41 28.98
N HIS A 219 -26.22 14.49 29.01
CA HIS A 219 -27.57 14.77 29.51
C HIS A 219 -27.57 15.07 31.01
N GLN A 220 -26.80 14.34 31.81
CA GLN A 220 -26.68 14.61 33.26
C GLN A 220 -26.04 15.97 33.56
N THR A 221 -25.04 16.39 32.78
CA THR A 221 -24.43 17.72 32.93
C THR A 221 -25.34 18.84 32.45
N ARG A 222 -26.07 18.65 31.34
CA ARG A 222 -27.03 19.64 30.85
C ARG A 222 -28.22 19.85 31.81
N ASN A 223 -28.78 18.78 32.37
CA ASN A 223 -29.86 18.89 33.34
C ASN A 223 -29.39 19.58 34.64
N ARG A 224 -28.12 19.47 35.02
CA ARG A 224 -27.53 20.18 36.17
C ARG A 224 -27.39 21.69 35.93
N HIS A 225 -27.26 22.13 34.68
CA HIS A 225 -27.19 23.55 34.32
C HIS A 225 -28.56 24.17 34.08
N GLU A 226 -29.58 23.39 33.70
CA GLU A 226 -30.97 23.86 33.56
C GLU A 226 -31.68 23.99 34.93
N ASP A 227 -31.29 23.18 35.94
CA ASP A 227 -31.88 23.23 37.30
C ASP A 227 -31.21 24.25 38.25
N GLY A 228 -30.13 24.90 37.79
CA GLY A 228 -29.40 25.95 38.53
C GLY A 228 -29.73 27.38 38.09
N GLY A 229 -30.62 27.55 37.11
CA GLY A 229 -31.09 28.84 36.65
C GLY A 229 -32.45 29.17 37.25
N MET A 230 -32.51 30.24 38.04
CA MET A 230 -33.70 30.90 38.60
C MET A 230 -34.21 30.39 39.94
N TYR A 231 -33.61 30.90 41.01
CA TYR A 231 -34.39 31.51 42.10
C TYR A 231 -33.72 32.84 42.49
N LEU A 232 -34.20 33.92 41.88
CA LEU A 232 -34.10 35.30 42.38
C LEU A 232 -35.25 35.54 43.36
#